data_AF-A0A7J6FSI5-F1
#
_entry.id   AF-A0A7J6FSI5-F1
#
_cell.length_a   1.000
_cell.length_b   1.000
_cell.length_c   1.000
_cell.angle_alpha   90.00
_cell.angle_beta   90.00
_cell.angle_gamma   90.00
#
_symmetry.space_group_name_H-M   'P 1'
#
loop_
_entity.id
_entity.type
_entity.pdbx_description
1 polymer ?
#
loop_
_entity_poly.entity_id
_entity_poly.type
_entity_poly.pdbx_seq_one_letter_code
_entity_poly.pdbx_strand_id
1 'polypeptide(L)'
;MDSIVGENHSHKIPVIDFSNKELKPGSHVWSSTCEEIRHGLEEYGCFVVKYNYYETQIFSQSKDLFDLPVETKMKNVSEEPFRGYLGKKPQIPLYEGLAINKVTSLEEIKNDIVHSYAKQLALLEEMATILVFESYGVQKHWKTVEAVRNYVWSNDRIRACYHQVKFSGDGERYSMGMFTFTDGEIEVPQEFVDEEHPLLYNYPFDSRKYIQFYVTADEAKKTKNPIKAFFGV
;
A
#
# COMPACT_ATOMS: atom_id res chain seq x y z
N MET A 1 -3.21 9.54 -18.45
CA MET A 1 -3.56 9.95 -17.07
C MET A 1 -4.91 9.33 -16.84
N ASP A 2 -4.89 8.06 -16.48
CA ASP A 2 -6.08 7.21 -16.64
C ASP A 2 -6.88 7.27 -15.35
N SER A 3 -8.10 7.75 -15.49
CA SER A 3 -9.06 7.87 -14.39
C SER A 3 -9.30 6.52 -13.73
N ILE A 4 -9.20 6.49 -12.42
CA ILE A 4 -9.76 5.42 -11.59
C ILE A 4 -11.28 5.49 -11.79
N VAL A 5 -11.84 4.66 -12.67
CA VAL A 5 -13.29 4.60 -12.90
C VAL A 5 -13.88 3.50 -12.00
N GLY A 6 -14.36 3.92 -10.83
CA GLY A 6 -15.34 3.18 -10.03
C GLY A 6 -16.76 3.42 -10.56
N GLU A 7 -17.67 2.48 -10.29
CA GLU A 7 -19.06 2.47 -10.74
C GLU A 7 -19.84 3.74 -10.32
N ASN A 8 -20.83 4.11 -11.14
CA ASN A 8 -21.67 5.31 -11.08
C ASN A 8 -22.12 5.74 -9.67
N HIS A 9 -21.27 6.50 -8.97
CA HIS A 9 -21.65 7.53 -8.03
C HIS A 9 -20.66 8.68 -8.17
N SER A 10 -21.13 9.93 -8.16
CA SER A 10 -20.34 11.15 -8.37
C SER A 10 -19.41 11.49 -7.20
N HIS A 11 -18.77 10.50 -6.58
CA HIS A 11 -17.87 10.67 -5.46
C HIS A 11 -16.42 10.60 -5.97
N LYS A 12 -15.70 11.72 -5.87
CA LYS A 12 -14.31 11.81 -6.32
C LYS A 12 -13.40 11.44 -5.15
N ILE A 13 -12.57 10.41 -5.34
CA ILE A 13 -11.47 10.07 -4.43
C ILE A 13 -10.67 11.34 -4.13
N PRO A 14 -10.36 11.66 -2.85
CA PRO A 14 -9.62 12.86 -2.49
C PRO A 14 -8.25 12.93 -3.17
N VAL A 15 -7.86 14.14 -3.59
CA VAL A 15 -6.56 14.42 -4.20
C VAL A 15 -5.80 15.41 -3.33
N ILE A 16 -4.64 15.01 -2.84
CA ILE A 16 -3.92 15.69 -1.77
C ILE A 16 -2.57 16.15 -2.28
N ASP A 17 -2.31 17.45 -2.22
CA ASP A 17 -1.11 18.06 -2.81
C ASP A 17 0.06 18.10 -1.83
N PHE A 18 0.92 17.08 -1.90
CA PHE A 18 2.13 16.97 -1.10
C PHE A 18 3.24 17.90 -1.61
N SER A 19 3.03 18.59 -2.75
CA SER A 19 3.96 19.62 -3.23
C SER A 19 3.66 20.99 -2.61
N ASN A 20 2.58 21.12 -1.83
CA ASN A 20 2.23 22.36 -1.17
C ASN A 20 3.27 22.68 -0.08
N LYS A 21 4.03 23.77 -0.27
CA LYS A 21 5.06 24.23 0.67
C LYS A 21 4.52 24.68 2.03
N GLU A 22 3.21 24.92 2.13
CA GLU A 22 2.52 25.26 3.38
C GLU A 22 2.13 24.02 4.20
N LEU A 23 2.16 22.82 3.60
CA LEU A 23 1.87 21.57 4.27
C LEU A 23 2.99 21.22 5.26
N LYS A 24 2.89 21.80 6.45
CA LYS A 24 3.87 21.69 7.54
C LYS A 24 3.17 21.41 8.87
N PRO A 25 3.75 20.58 9.76
CA PRO A 25 3.18 20.32 11.07
C PRO A 25 2.78 21.61 11.80
N GLY A 26 1.56 21.63 12.34
CA GLY A 26 0.99 22.77 13.07
C GLY A 26 0.43 23.92 12.21
N SER A 27 0.53 23.85 10.88
CA SER A 27 -0.14 24.81 9.99
C SER A 27 -1.63 24.48 9.83
N HIS A 28 -2.43 25.48 9.42
CA HIS A 28 -3.85 25.24 9.05
C HIS A 28 -3.97 24.21 7.91
N VAL A 29 -3.08 24.28 6.92
CA VAL A 29 -3.05 23.36 5.78
C VAL A 29 -2.81 21.92 6.23
N TRP A 30 -1.97 21.72 7.25
CA TRP A 30 -1.72 20.40 7.84
C TRP A 30 -2.95 19.84 8.52
N SER A 31 -3.62 20.64 9.37
CA SER A 31 -4.86 20.23 10.03
C SER A 31 -5.95 19.85 9.02
N SER A 32 -6.18 20.67 8.00
CA SER A 32 -7.17 20.34 6.96
C SER A 32 -6.76 19.11 6.16
N THR A 33 -5.47 18.90 5.91
CA THR A 33 -4.96 17.70 5.21
C THR A 33 -5.15 16.44 6.04
N CYS A 34 -4.98 16.50 7.37
CA CYS A 34 -5.30 15.37 8.26
C CYS A 34 -6.76 14.94 8.11
N GLU A 35 -7.69 15.90 8.05
CA GLU A 35 -9.12 15.63 7.84
C GLU A 35 -9.39 15.01 6.47
N GLU A 36 -8.79 15.55 5.40
CA GLU A 36 -8.95 15.04 4.03
C GLU A 36 -8.38 13.62 3.86
N ILE A 37 -7.19 13.35 4.39
CA ILE A 37 -6.57 12.01 4.35
C ILE A 37 -7.44 10.99 5.08
N ARG A 38 -7.88 11.33 6.30
CA ARG A 38 -8.77 10.46 7.06
C ARG A 38 -10.03 10.16 6.26
N HIS A 39 -10.70 11.20 5.76
CA HIS A 39 -11.92 11.04 4.98
C HIS A 39 -11.69 10.14 3.75
N GLY A 40 -10.58 10.32 3.04
CA GLY A 40 -10.18 9.45 1.93
C GLY A 40 -10.07 7.98 2.33
N LEU A 41 -9.47 7.72 3.48
CA LEU A 41 -9.26 6.37 4.00
C LEU A 41 -10.54 5.75 4.58
N GLU A 42 -11.31 6.46 5.38
CA GLU A 42 -12.55 5.95 5.99
C GLU A 42 -13.63 5.68 4.93
N GLU A 43 -13.84 6.61 4.00
CA GLU A 43 -14.92 6.49 3.00
C GLU A 43 -14.53 5.66 1.76
N TYR A 44 -13.28 5.82 1.29
CA TYR A 44 -12.85 5.24 0.02
C TYR A 44 -11.74 4.19 0.16
N GLY A 45 -11.15 4.04 1.34
CA GLY A 45 -9.97 3.19 1.57
C GLY A 45 -8.71 3.66 0.81
N CYS A 46 -8.76 4.83 0.15
CA CYS A 46 -7.68 5.35 -0.68
C CYS A 46 -7.80 6.85 -0.92
N PHE A 47 -6.68 7.46 -1.32
CA PHE A 47 -6.59 8.84 -1.79
C PHE A 47 -5.50 8.93 -2.86
N VAL A 48 -5.49 10.02 -3.62
CA VAL A 48 -4.48 10.30 -4.64
C VAL A 48 -3.52 11.34 -4.10
N VAL A 49 -2.23 11.04 -4.13
CA VAL A 49 -1.19 12.04 -3.84
C VAL A 49 -0.78 12.75 -5.12
N LYS A 50 -0.86 14.07 -5.12
CA LYS A 50 -0.21 14.92 -6.11
C LYS A 50 1.16 15.31 -5.58
N TYR A 51 2.20 14.93 -6.32
CA TYR A 51 3.58 15.22 -5.98
C TYR A 51 4.37 15.58 -7.24
N ASN A 52 5.16 16.64 -7.17
CA ASN A 52 6.07 17.05 -8.24
C ASN A 52 7.25 16.09 -8.28
N TYR A 53 7.03 14.94 -8.90
CA TYR A 53 8.05 13.91 -9.10
C TYR A 53 8.87 14.20 -10.36
N TYR A 54 10.19 14.07 -10.27
CA TYR A 54 11.10 14.49 -11.33
C TYR A 54 11.78 13.36 -12.11
N GLU A 55 11.55 12.07 -11.78
CA GLU A 55 12.34 10.98 -12.39
C GLU A 55 11.52 10.14 -13.37
N THR A 56 11.46 10.57 -14.64
CA THR A 56 10.79 9.81 -15.70
C THR A 56 11.53 8.53 -16.11
N GLN A 57 12.78 8.37 -15.67
CA GLN A 57 13.68 7.28 -16.06
C GLN A 57 13.32 5.93 -15.44
N ILE A 58 12.56 5.91 -14.34
CA ILE A 58 12.19 4.67 -13.68
C ILE A 58 11.33 3.76 -14.58
N PHE A 59 10.44 4.34 -15.39
CA PHE A 59 9.61 3.56 -16.31
C PHE A 59 10.44 2.98 -17.46
N SER A 60 11.45 3.69 -17.98
CA SER A 60 12.34 3.11 -18.99
C SER A 60 13.14 1.94 -18.42
N GLN A 61 13.67 2.06 -17.20
CA GLN A 61 14.35 0.95 -16.55
C GLN A 61 13.43 -0.25 -16.27
N SER A 62 12.16 0.01 -15.92
CA SER A 62 11.18 -1.05 -15.76
C SER A 62 10.94 -1.80 -17.08
N LYS A 63 10.92 -1.07 -18.20
CA LYS A 63 10.76 -1.66 -19.53
C LYS A 63 11.96 -2.53 -19.89
N ASP A 64 13.17 -2.04 -19.66
CA ASP A 64 14.39 -2.82 -19.90
C ASP A 64 14.38 -4.17 -19.14
N LEU A 65 13.83 -4.20 -17.91
CA LEU A 65 13.66 -5.43 -17.14
C LEU A 65 12.64 -6.38 -17.77
N PHE A 66 11.53 -5.87 -18.29
CA PHE A 66 10.48 -6.69 -18.90
C PHE A 66 10.85 -7.16 -20.32
N ASP A 67 11.73 -6.44 -21.02
CA ASP A 67 12.26 -6.83 -22.34
C ASP A 67 13.29 -7.97 -22.26
N LEU A 68 13.75 -8.34 -21.05
CA LEU A 68 14.63 -9.49 -20.85
C LEU A 68 13.94 -10.82 -21.24
N PRO A 69 14.70 -11.81 -21.74
CA PRO A 69 14.17 -13.15 -21.99
C PRO A 69 13.47 -13.71 -20.76
N VAL A 70 12.37 -14.42 -20.97
CA VAL A 70 11.54 -14.91 -19.86
C VAL A 70 12.29 -15.89 -18.97
N GLU A 71 13.21 -16.66 -19.53
CA GLU A 71 14.12 -17.56 -18.81
C GLU A 71 15.03 -16.79 -17.85
N THR A 72 15.43 -15.57 -18.20
CA THR A 72 16.21 -14.69 -17.33
C THR A 72 15.34 -14.12 -16.23
N LYS A 73 14.14 -13.62 -16.55
CA LYS A 73 13.18 -13.10 -15.55
C LYS A 73 12.81 -14.19 -14.52
N MET A 74 12.61 -15.43 -14.96
CA MET A 74 12.30 -16.58 -14.10
C MET A 74 13.43 -16.97 -13.12
N LYS A 75 14.66 -16.46 -13.29
CA LYS A 75 15.73 -16.65 -12.29
C LYS A 75 15.52 -15.79 -11.04
N ASN A 76 14.68 -14.76 -11.12
CA ASN A 76 14.27 -14.00 -9.94
C ASN A 76 13.24 -14.80 -9.14
N VAL A 77 13.72 -15.63 -8.23
CA VAL A 77 12.92 -16.54 -7.40
C VAL A 77 12.86 -16.05 -5.96
N SER A 78 11.76 -16.36 -5.26
CA SER A 78 11.60 -16.11 -3.84
C SER A 78 10.67 -17.15 -3.23
N GLU A 79 10.95 -17.55 -1.98
CA GLU A 79 10.06 -18.41 -1.20
C GLU A 79 8.90 -17.62 -0.59
N GLU A 80 9.03 -16.30 -0.45
CA GLU A 80 7.98 -15.45 0.10
C GLU A 80 6.90 -15.16 -0.98
N PRO A 81 5.61 -15.21 -0.62
CA PRO A 81 4.53 -14.90 -1.56
C PRO A 81 4.63 -13.51 -2.17
N PHE A 82 4.20 -13.39 -3.43
CA PHE A 82 4.19 -12.13 -4.19
C PHE A 82 5.57 -11.52 -4.46
N ARG A 83 6.65 -12.29 -4.28
CA ARG A 83 8.01 -11.87 -4.59
C ARG A 83 8.60 -12.63 -5.78
N GLY A 84 9.69 -12.12 -6.34
CA GLY A 84 10.32 -12.68 -7.54
C GLY A 84 9.56 -12.33 -8.84
N TYR A 85 9.68 -13.19 -9.85
CA TYR A 85 8.92 -13.10 -11.10
C TYR A 85 7.49 -13.64 -10.94
N LEU A 86 6.53 -12.81 -11.29
CA LEU A 86 5.10 -13.05 -11.19
C LEU A 86 4.48 -13.08 -12.58
N GLY A 87 4.67 -14.16 -13.33
CA GLY A 87 4.12 -14.31 -14.69
C GLY A 87 3.77 -15.74 -15.03
N LYS A 88 3.34 -15.98 -16.27
CA LYS A 88 2.96 -17.31 -16.81
C LYS A 88 1.88 -18.04 -15.99
N LYS A 89 0.96 -17.30 -15.37
CA LYS A 89 -0.17 -17.89 -14.64
C LYS A 89 -1.34 -18.10 -15.60
N PRO A 90 -1.85 -19.35 -15.78
CA PRO A 90 -2.97 -19.62 -16.69
C PRO A 90 -4.22 -18.78 -16.39
N GLN A 91 -4.43 -18.39 -15.12
CA GLN A 91 -5.58 -17.60 -14.68
C GLN A 91 -5.47 -16.11 -15.06
N ILE A 92 -4.24 -15.60 -15.26
CA ILE A 92 -3.95 -14.20 -15.62
C ILE A 92 -2.84 -14.13 -16.67
N PRO A 93 -3.06 -14.67 -17.88
CA PRO A 93 -2.00 -14.92 -18.86
C PRO A 93 -1.34 -13.65 -19.43
N LEU A 94 -2.02 -12.50 -19.34
CA LEU A 94 -1.54 -11.20 -19.81
C LEU A 94 -0.82 -10.38 -18.73
N TYR A 95 -0.78 -10.88 -17.50
CA TYR A 95 -0.10 -10.21 -16.39
C TYR A 95 1.32 -10.76 -16.24
N GLU A 96 2.28 -9.85 -16.15
CA GLU A 96 3.59 -10.13 -15.58
C GLU A 96 4.01 -9.06 -14.58
N GLY A 97 4.82 -9.46 -13.60
CA GLY A 97 5.37 -8.59 -12.57
C GLY A 97 6.74 -9.05 -12.10
N LEU A 98 7.52 -8.13 -11.56
CA LEU A 98 8.79 -8.39 -10.90
C LEU A 98 8.79 -7.64 -9.57
N ALA A 99 9.07 -8.35 -8.49
CA ALA A 99 9.26 -7.73 -7.17
C ALA A 99 10.75 -7.61 -6.86
N ILE A 100 11.11 -6.47 -6.28
CA ILE A 100 12.45 -6.17 -5.77
C ILE A 100 12.31 -5.89 -4.27
N ASN A 101 13.12 -6.56 -3.45
CA ASN A 101 13.06 -6.40 -2.00
C ASN A 101 14.02 -5.31 -1.53
N LYS A 102 13.70 -4.74 -0.35
CA LYS A 102 14.55 -3.79 0.36
C LYS A 102 15.05 -2.64 -0.51
N VAL A 103 14.15 -2.10 -1.35
CA VAL A 103 14.47 -1.07 -2.35
C VAL A 103 15.01 0.23 -1.75
N THR A 104 14.75 0.47 -0.46
CA THR A 104 15.24 1.61 0.31
C THR A 104 16.61 1.37 0.98
N SER A 105 17.20 0.17 0.85
CA SER A 105 18.55 -0.15 1.34
C SER A 105 19.60 0.01 0.23
N LEU A 106 20.59 0.88 0.46
CA LEU A 106 21.72 1.08 -0.47
C LEU A 106 22.61 -0.15 -0.60
N GLU A 107 22.65 -1.02 0.41
CA GLU A 107 23.48 -2.22 0.38
C GLU A 107 22.93 -3.28 -0.58
N GLU A 108 21.62 -3.26 -0.83
CA GLU A 108 20.92 -4.28 -1.62
C GLU A 108 20.60 -3.81 -3.04
N ILE A 109 20.39 -2.51 -3.26
CA ILE A 109 20.11 -1.94 -4.58
C ILE A 109 21.33 -1.25 -5.16
N LYS A 110 21.88 -1.85 -6.23
CA LYS A 110 22.99 -1.27 -7.02
C LYS A 110 22.55 -0.30 -8.12
N ASN A 111 21.24 -0.05 -8.25
CA ASN A 111 20.67 0.83 -9.25
C ASN A 111 20.17 2.12 -8.60
N ASP A 112 20.91 3.21 -8.80
CA ASP A 112 20.67 4.51 -8.16
C ASP A 112 19.29 5.08 -8.48
N ILE A 113 18.75 4.85 -9.69
CA ILE A 113 17.45 5.37 -10.12
C ILE A 113 16.31 4.64 -9.37
N VAL A 114 16.37 3.31 -9.30
CA VAL A 114 15.40 2.51 -8.53
C VAL A 114 15.43 2.91 -7.05
N HIS A 115 16.64 3.07 -6.51
CA HIS A 115 16.83 3.44 -5.12
C HIS A 115 16.33 4.86 -4.79
N SER A 116 16.66 5.85 -5.64
CA SER A 116 16.17 7.23 -5.55
C SER A 116 14.64 7.27 -5.58
N TYR A 117 14.03 6.56 -6.53
CA TYR A 117 12.57 6.47 -6.62
C TYR A 117 11.94 5.89 -5.36
N ALA A 118 12.46 4.74 -4.90
CA ALA A 118 11.96 4.08 -3.70
C ALA A 118 12.06 4.97 -2.45
N LYS A 119 13.17 5.71 -2.30
CA LYS A 119 13.33 6.66 -1.19
C LYS A 119 12.31 7.79 -1.23
N GLN A 120 12.02 8.34 -2.40
CA GLN A 120 11.01 9.39 -2.53
C GLN A 120 9.61 8.85 -2.19
N LEU A 121 9.27 7.65 -2.66
CA LEU A 121 8.01 6.99 -2.28
C LEU A 121 7.92 6.74 -0.77
N ALA A 122 9.03 6.34 -0.12
CA ALA A 122 9.07 6.12 1.32
C ALA A 122 8.82 7.41 2.11
N LEU A 123 9.38 8.54 1.67
CA LEU A 123 9.11 9.85 2.28
C LEU A 123 7.64 10.26 2.14
N LEU A 124 7.01 9.97 0.99
CA LEU A 124 5.59 10.23 0.79
C LEU A 124 4.72 9.33 1.68
N GLU A 125 5.06 8.05 1.79
CA GLU A 125 4.38 7.10 2.67
C GLU A 125 4.51 7.50 4.15
N GLU A 126 5.71 7.88 4.60
CA GLU A 126 5.96 8.34 5.96
C GLU A 126 5.12 9.57 6.28
N MET A 127 5.16 10.58 5.40
CA MET A 127 4.39 11.80 5.58
C MET A 127 2.88 11.54 5.60
N ALA A 128 2.37 10.70 4.69
CA ALA A 128 0.98 10.28 4.68
C ALA A 128 0.62 9.58 6.00
N THR A 129 1.46 8.65 6.47
CA THR A 129 1.27 7.91 7.72
C THR A 129 1.17 8.87 8.91
N ILE A 130 2.08 9.84 9.03
CA ILE A 130 2.03 10.83 10.11
C ILE A 130 0.69 11.59 10.08
N LEU A 131 0.25 12.05 8.91
CA LEU A 131 -1.03 12.74 8.75
C LEU A 131 -2.23 11.86 9.16
N VAL A 132 -2.23 10.57 8.79
CA VAL A 132 -3.28 9.63 9.24
C VAL A 132 -3.28 9.55 10.77
N PHE A 133 -2.15 9.27 11.39
CA PHE A 133 -2.08 9.06 12.85
C PHE A 133 -2.41 10.33 13.63
N GLU A 134 -1.96 11.49 13.15
CA GLU A 134 -2.27 12.78 13.77
C GLU A 134 -3.74 13.13 13.63
N SER A 135 -4.38 12.78 12.51
CA SER A 135 -5.83 12.96 12.36
C SER A 135 -6.57 12.33 13.54
N TYR A 136 -6.19 11.10 13.94
CA TYR A 136 -6.77 10.31 15.05
C TYR A 136 -6.24 10.69 16.44
N GLY A 137 -5.34 11.67 16.57
CA GLY A 137 -4.78 12.05 17.86
C GLY A 137 -3.92 10.95 18.50
N VAL A 138 -3.42 10.01 17.68
CA VAL A 138 -2.65 8.82 18.09
C VAL A 138 -1.21 8.88 17.56
N GLN A 139 -0.70 10.08 17.25
CA GLN A 139 0.62 10.30 16.68
C GLN A 139 1.77 9.62 17.45
N LYS A 140 1.65 9.39 18.77
CA LYS A 140 2.68 8.66 19.52
C LYS A 140 2.93 7.24 19.00
N HIS A 141 1.98 6.65 18.28
CA HIS A 141 2.01 5.28 17.77
C HIS A 141 2.54 5.19 16.33
N TRP A 142 2.81 6.30 15.62
CA TRP A 142 3.14 6.21 14.18
C TRP A 142 4.43 5.41 13.90
N LYS A 143 5.44 5.50 14.79
CA LYS A 143 6.72 4.76 14.66
C LYS A 143 6.62 3.28 14.99
N THR A 144 5.65 2.90 15.83
CA THR A 144 5.41 1.50 16.21
C THR A 144 4.55 0.77 15.17
N VAL A 145 4.03 1.50 14.18
CA VAL A 145 3.12 0.99 13.14
C VAL A 145 3.69 1.22 11.75
N GLU A 146 5.02 1.08 11.58
CA GLU A 146 5.75 1.24 10.31
C GLU A 146 5.30 0.32 9.14
N ALA A 147 4.13 -0.35 9.19
CA ALA A 147 3.48 -0.94 8.02
C ALA A 147 1.97 -0.84 8.13
N VAL A 148 1.46 0.26 7.61
CA VAL A 148 0.04 0.40 7.33
C VAL A 148 -0.26 -0.24 5.98
N ARG A 149 -0.53 -1.54 6.00
CA ARG A 149 -1.36 -2.17 4.94
C ARG A 149 -2.54 -2.95 5.46
N ASN A 150 -2.55 -3.24 6.75
CA ASN A 150 -3.66 -3.91 7.38
C ASN A 150 -4.21 -2.92 8.39
N TYR A 151 -5.35 -2.32 8.07
CA TYR A 151 -6.07 -1.34 8.89
C TYR A 151 -6.56 -1.89 10.24
N VAL A 152 -6.02 -3.05 10.64
CA VAL A 152 -6.18 -3.71 11.93
C VAL A 152 -5.93 -2.73 13.06
N TRP A 153 -4.83 -1.96 13.01
CA TRP A 153 -4.51 -0.95 14.02
C TRP A 153 -5.60 0.12 14.19
N SER A 154 -6.41 0.39 13.16
CA SER A 154 -7.51 1.37 13.22
C SER A 154 -8.82 0.78 13.78
N ASN A 155 -8.83 -0.52 14.09
CA ASN A 155 -10.01 -1.24 14.58
C ASN A 155 -11.24 -1.05 13.66
N ASP A 156 -11.08 -1.32 12.35
CA ASP A 156 -12.09 -1.17 11.29
C ASP A 156 -12.53 0.26 10.94
N ARG A 157 -11.93 1.31 11.52
CA ARG A 157 -12.18 2.71 11.11
C ARG A 157 -11.76 2.95 9.67
N ILE A 158 -10.60 2.42 9.29
CA ILE A 158 -10.16 2.41 7.90
C ILE A 158 -10.39 1.01 7.33
N ARG A 159 -10.89 0.94 6.09
CA ARG A 159 -11.11 -0.32 5.39
C ARG A 159 -10.33 -0.38 4.10
N ALA A 160 -9.80 -1.56 3.80
CA ALA A 160 -9.13 -1.79 2.53
C ALA A 160 -10.14 -1.71 1.38
N CYS A 161 -9.87 -0.82 0.43
CA CYS A 161 -10.69 -0.72 -0.76
C CYS A 161 -10.41 -1.89 -1.71
N TYR A 162 -11.48 -2.49 -2.23
CA TYR A 162 -11.36 -3.41 -3.34
C TYR A 162 -11.03 -2.61 -4.61
N HIS A 163 -9.94 -2.98 -5.27
CA HIS A 163 -9.52 -2.35 -6.52
C HIS A 163 -9.18 -3.43 -7.55
N GLN A 164 -9.49 -3.12 -8.81
CA GLN A 164 -9.20 -4.00 -9.94
C GLN A 164 -8.71 -3.17 -11.12
N VAL A 165 -7.78 -3.73 -11.89
CA VAL A 165 -7.39 -3.17 -13.19
C VAL A 165 -8.24 -3.86 -14.25
N LYS A 166 -9.09 -3.07 -14.92
CA LYS A 166 -9.83 -3.54 -16.09
C LYS A 166 -8.98 -3.26 -17.33
N PHE A 167 -8.85 -4.25 -18.20
CA PHE A 167 -8.21 -4.04 -19.49
C PHE A 167 -9.02 -3.06 -20.33
N SER A 168 -8.33 -2.09 -20.92
CA SER A 168 -8.90 -1.14 -21.86
C SER A 168 -7.85 -0.79 -22.91
N GLY A 169 -8.22 -0.86 -24.19
CA GLY A 169 -7.31 -0.59 -25.31
C GLY A 169 -6.45 -1.79 -25.72
N ASP A 170 -5.49 -1.53 -26.60
CA ASP A 170 -4.59 -2.49 -27.26
C ASP A 170 -3.12 -2.35 -26.86
N GLY A 171 -2.79 -1.35 -26.02
CA GLY A 171 -1.44 -1.06 -25.57
C GLY A 171 -1.01 -1.81 -24.30
N GLU A 172 0.30 -1.87 -24.10
CA GLU A 172 0.90 -2.33 -22.85
C GLU A 172 0.74 -1.26 -21.75
N ARG A 173 0.41 -1.71 -20.53
CA ARG A 173 0.30 -0.84 -19.37
C ARG A 173 1.37 -1.19 -18.35
N TYR A 174 2.24 -0.23 -18.04
CA TYR A 174 3.21 -0.35 -16.97
C TYR A 174 2.69 0.32 -15.70
N SER A 175 2.91 -0.31 -14.55
CA SER A 175 2.69 0.30 -13.24
C SER A 175 3.68 -0.25 -12.23
N MET A 176 4.00 0.57 -11.24
CA MET A 176 4.85 0.19 -10.12
C MET A 176 4.09 0.43 -8.83
N GLY A 177 4.34 -0.43 -7.85
CA GLY A 177 3.83 -0.28 -6.50
C GLY A 177 4.96 -0.53 -5.52
N MET A 178 5.08 0.33 -4.52
CA MET A 178 5.90 0.07 -3.34
C MET A 178 5.01 -0.49 -2.25
N PHE A 179 5.46 -1.58 -1.63
CA PHE A 179 4.72 -2.29 -0.60
C PHE A 179 5.62 -2.40 0.62
N THR A 180 5.19 -1.77 1.71
CA THR A 180 5.91 -1.78 2.99
C THR A 180 5.38 -2.90 3.87
N PHE A 181 6.30 -3.63 4.51
CA PHE A 181 6.04 -4.76 5.40
C PHE A 181 6.76 -4.49 6.72
N THR A 182 6.07 -4.70 7.84
CA THR A 182 6.67 -4.55 9.17
C THR A 182 7.17 -5.89 9.68
N ASP A 183 8.34 -5.82 10.29
CA ASP A 183 8.87 -6.84 11.17
C ASP A 183 8.30 -6.63 12.56
N GLY A 184 7.64 -7.65 13.10
CA GLY A 184 7.04 -7.61 14.43
C GLY A 184 5.53 -7.61 14.41
N GLU A 185 4.97 -7.37 15.58
CA GLU A 185 3.56 -7.51 15.88
C GLU A 185 2.91 -6.13 16.09
N ILE A 186 1.74 -5.91 15.51
CA ILE A 186 1.00 -4.64 15.57
C ILE A 186 -0.23 -4.82 16.46
N GLU A 187 -0.37 -3.99 17.49
CA GLU A 187 -1.56 -3.98 18.34
C GLU A 187 -2.48 -2.81 17.98
N VAL A 188 -3.77 -2.95 18.30
CA VAL A 188 -4.73 -1.85 18.24
C VAL A 188 -4.44 -0.88 19.38
N PRO A 189 -4.13 0.41 19.10
CA PRO A 189 -4.04 1.42 20.14
C PRO A 189 -5.30 1.50 20.98
N GLN A 190 -5.16 1.60 22.30
CA GLN A 190 -6.30 1.64 23.23
C GLN A 190 -7.23 2.83 22.97
N GLU A 191 -6.72 3.92 22.38
CA GLU A 191 -7.51 5.07 21.94
C GLU A 191 -8.57 4.75 20.89
N PHE A 192 -8.47 3.59 20.23
CA PHE A 192 -9.44 3.10 19.26
C PHE A 192 -10.49 2.15 19.87
N VAL A 193 -10.44 1.91 21.18
CA VAL A 193 -11.32 0.98 21.89
C VAL A 193 -12.14 1.73 22.92
N ASP A 194 -13.45 1.72 22.75
CA ASP A 194 -14.42 2.35 23.65
C ASP A 194 -15.72 1.53 23.69
N GLU A 195 -16.73 2.02 24.43
CA GLU A 195 -18.03 1.31 24.56
C GLU A 195 -18.79 1.22 23.23
N GLU A 196 -18.60 2.18 22.32
CA GLU A 196 -19.22 2.20 20.99
C GLU A 196 -18.41 1.38 19.97
N HIS A 197 -17.08 1.28 20.17
CA HIS A 197 -16.11 0.60 19.31
C HIS A 197 -15.31 -0.44 20.12
N PRO A 198 -15.89 -1.61 20.43
CA PRO A 198 -15.16 -2.66 21.14
C PRO A 198 -13.96 -3.17 20.32
N LEU A 199 -12.97 -3.75 21.00
CA LEU A 199 -11.79 -4.32 20.36
C LEU A 199 -12.18 -5.48 19.45
N LEU A 200 -11.89 -5.37 18.15
CA LEU A 200 -12.18 -6.42 17.16
C LEU A 200 -11.01 -7.39 16.99
N TYR A 201 -9.78 -6.90 17.12
CA TYR A 201 -8.57 -7.66 16.84
C TYR A 201 -7.80 -7.87 18.15
N ASN A 202 -8.04 -9.02 18.78
CA ASN A 202 -7.73 -9.30 20.20
C ASN A 202 -6.32 -9.83 20.48
N TYR A 203 -5.44 -9.92 19.48
CA TYR A 203 -4.03 -10.28 19.65
C TYR A 203 -3.15 -9.52 18.66
N PRO A 204 -1.83 -9.46 18.92
CA PRO A 204 -0.93 -8.70 18.08
C PRO A 204 -0.86 -9.24 16.64
N PHE A 205 -0.99 -8.35 15.67
CA PHE A 205 -1.06 -8.66 14.25
C PHE A 205 0.34 -8.87 13.64
N ASP A 206 0.58 -10.05 13.09
CA ASP A 206 1.79 -10.36 12.33
C ASP A 206 1.48 -10.38 10.82
N SER A 207 2.06 -9.40 10.11
CA SER A 207 1.80 -9.22 8.67
C SER A 207 2.26 -10.40 7.81
N ARG A 208 3.34 -11.09 8.19
CA ARG A 208 3.86 -12.25 7.46
C ARG A 208 2.99 -13.47 7.66
N LYS A 209 2.57 -13.73 8.90
CA LYS A 209 1.62 -14.83 9.20
C LYS A 209 0.31 -14.63 8.46
N TYR A 210 -0.19 -13.39 8.39
CA TYR A 210 -1.40 -13.09 7.64
C TYR A 210 -1.23 -13.32 6.13
N ILE A 211 -0.13 -12.88 5.52
CA ILE A 211 0.14 -13.13 4.09
C ILE A 211 0.21 -14.63 3.80
N GLN A 212 0.88 -15.39 4.67
CA GLN A 212 0.93 -16.84 4.55
C GLN A 212 -0.47 -17.45 4.60
N PHE A 213 -1.28 -17.08 5.60
CA PHE A 213 -2.68 -17.49 5.73
C PHE A 213 -3.49 -17.14 4.48
N TYR A 214 -3.38 -15.91 3.98
CA TYR A 214 -4.12 -15.42 2.82
C TYR A 214 -3.85 -16.26 1.57
N VAL A 215 -2.62 -16.74 1.39
CA VAL A 215 -2.19 -17.49 0.20
C VAL A 215 -2.52 -18.98 0.32
N THR A 216 -2.35 -19.57 1.51
CA THR A 216 -2.46 -21.03 1.68
C THR A 216 -3.80 -21.50 2.21
N ALA A 217 -4.52 -20.72 3.01
CA ALA A 217 -5.75 -21.16 3.64
C ALA A 217 -6.94 -21.11 2.66
N ASP A 218 -7.69 -22.20 2.58
CA ASP A 218 -8.93 -22.25 1.80
C ASP A 218 -10.00 -21.30 2.33
N GLU A 219 -10.03 -21.09 3.64
CA GLU A 219 -10.94 -20.16 4.29
C GLU A 219 -10.72 -18.73 3.81
N ALA A 220 -9.46 -18.29 3.71
CA ALA A 220 -9.10 -16.97 3.21
C ALA A 220 -9.64 -16.72 1.78
N LYS A 221 -9.73 -17.76 0.95
CA LYS A 221 -10.24 -17.67 -0.44
C LYS A 221 -11.76 -17.67 -0.51
N LYS A 222 -12.47 -18.12 0.53
CA LYS A 222 -13.93 -18.28 0.57
C LYS A 222 -14.62 -17.10 1.25
N THR A 223 -13.93 -16.41 2.15
CA THR A 223 -14.49 -15.26 2.88
C THR A 223 -14.37 -13.96 2.08
N LYS A 224 -15.33 -13.06 2.29
CA LYS A 224 -15.25 -11.67 1.79
C LYS A 224 -14.30 -10.81 2.61
N ASN A 225 -13.94 -11.24 3.82
CA ASN A 225 -13.05 -10.51 4.72
C ASN A 225 -11.99 -11.46 5.33
N PRO A 226 -10.88 -11.70 4.62
CA PRO A 226 -9.84 -12.63 5.06
C PRO A 226 -9.12 -12.18 6.33
N ILE A 227 -9.04 -10.88 6.60
CA ILE A 227 -8.41 -10.39 7.83
C ILE A 227 -9.26 -10.74 9.05
N LYS A 228 -10.59 -10.65 8.97
CA LYS A 228 -11.47 -11.09 10.07
C LYS A 228 -11.40 -12.59 10.31
N ALA A 229 -11.39 -13.39 9.23
CA ALA A 229 -11.20 -14.84 9.35
C ALA A 229 -9.85 -15.20 10.00
N PHE A 230 -8.78 -14.47 9.66
CA PHE A 230 -7.47 -14.66 10.31
C PHE A 230 -7.54 -14.48 11.83
N PHE A 231 -8.31 -13.49 12.30
CA PHE A 231 -8.55 -13.20 13.72
C PHE A 231 -9.67 -14.03 14.37
N GLY A 232 -10.42 -14.80 13.59
CA GLY A 232 -11.57 -15.58 14.07
C GLY A 232 -12.78 -14.73 14.49
N VAL A 233 -12.97 -13.56 13.88
CA VAL A 233 -14.06 -12.60 14.17
C VAL A 233 -15.01 -12.36 13.00
#